data_AF-A0A2M7X9J3-F1
#
_entry.id   AF-A0A2M7X9J3-F1
#
_cell.length_a   1.000
_cell.length_b   1.000
_cell.length_c   1.000
_cell.angle_alpha   90.00
_cell.angle_beta   90.00
_cell.angle_gamma   90.00
#
_symmetry.space_group_name_H-M   'P 1'
#
loop_
_entity.id
_entity.type
_entity.pdbx_description
1 polymer ?
#
loop_
_entity_poly.entity_id
_entity_poly.type
_entity_poly.pdbx_seq_one_letter_code
_entity_poly.pdbx_strand_id
1 'polypeptide(L)'
;MLDSPRWKKYLIALIMALALLYASPNLFPQDPAVQIAGSRTATVDAALKERVQGALEKAKVRFKLVALENDRLLVRLFDSDSQLTAKDLISTELNPNADDPAYTVALNLASTVPNWLRRVGARPMAKGLDLQGGVHFLMEVSESDIRHQDEIRMVDDLSRLLRDQKLRGVVTRGVAGPVVTLHSTEDRDQMARQLVNRFAGVRFITGVSTGLEAFPLVGNISKEAVANAVGAAIDQNLTTLRDRINSLGVAEPVIQRQGISRIAVDLPGVQDTAAAINLMGSTSTLEYHAVNEAARGSAVAPPGSKVYTDRNGQPIVLLRRVIASGDQLTNATSMVDSQSGTPTV
;
A
#
# COMPACT_ATOMS: atom_id res chain seq x y z
N MET A 1 9.48 -31.31 56.15
CA MET A 1 9.14 -31.83 54.81
C MET A 1 7.70 -31.43 54.52
N LEU A 2 7.45 -30.69 53.45
CA LEU A 2 6.11 -30.17 53.11
C LEU A 2 5.17 -31.33 52.76
N ASP A 3 4.37 -31.82 53.71
CA ASP A 3 3.28 -32.78 53.45
C ASP A 3 2.08 -32.09 52.81
N SER A 4 2.28 -31.66 51.57
CA SER A 4 1.21 -31.15 50.72
C SER A 4 0.24 -32.29 50.37
N PRO A 5 -1.09 -32.07 50.47
CA PRO A 5 -2.10 -33.03 50.05
C PRO A 5 -1.85 -33.56 48.63
N ARG A 6 -2.11 -34.85 48.38
CA ARG A 6 -1.86 -35.52 47.09
C ARG A 6 -2.52 -34.81 45.91
N TRP A 7 -3.72 -34.25 46.10
CA TRP A 7 -4.41 -33.47 45.07
C TRP A 7 -3.64 -32.22 44.63
N LYS A 8 -2.92 -31.54 45.56
CA LYS A 8 -2.05 -30.40 45.21
C LYS A 8 -0.87 -30.86 44.37
N LYS A 9 -0.30 -32.04 44.67
CA LYS A 9 0.79 -32.62 43.86
C LYS A 9 0.31 -32.98 42.45
N TYR A 10 -0.89 -33.56 42.30
CA TYR A 10 -1.50 -33.81 40.99
C TYR A 10 -1.82 -32.51 40.23
N LEU A 11 -2.34 -31.49 40.93
CA LEU A 11 -2.60 -30.18 40.33
C LEU A 11 -1.32 -29.52 39.82
N ILE A 12 -0.23 -29.55 40.61
CA ILE A 12 1.08 -29.01 40.19
C ILE A 12 1.60 -29.78 38.96
N ALA A 13 1.51 -31.12 38.95
CA ALA A 13 1.94 -31.92 37.81
C ALA A 13 1.13 -31.61 36.54
N LEU A 14 -0.19 -31.44 36.67
CA LEU A 14 -1.07 -31.03 35.58
C LEU A 14 -0.70 -29.64 35.03
N ILE A 15 -0.47 -28.67 35.92
CA ILE A 15 -0.06 -27.31 35.53
C ILE A 15 1.30 -27.35 34.81
N MET A 16 2.26 -28.12 35.31
CA MET A 16 3.56 -28.29 34.62
C MET A 16 3.42 -28.95 33.25
N ALA A 17 2.57 -29.98 33.13
CA ALA A 17 2.31 -30.64 31.85
C ALA A 17 1.67 -29.68 30.84
N LEU A 18 0.71 -28.85 31.28
CA LEU A 18 0.13 -27.79 30.44
C LEU A 18 1.17 -26.73 30.07
N ALA A 19 2.00 -26.28 31.01
CA ALA A 19 3.07 -25.31 30.73
C ALA A 19 4.07 -25.85 29.69
N LEU A 20 4.48 -27.11 29.80
CA LEU A 20 5.33 -27.79 28.82
C LEU A 20 4.64 -27.91 27.46
N LEU A 21 3.35 -28.26 27.44
CA LEU A 21 2.56 -28.35 26.20
C LEU A 21 2.51 -26.99 25.47
N TYR A 22 2.22 -25.90 26.19
CA TYR A 22 2.16 -24.55 25.63
C TYR A 22 3.55 -23.95 25.32
N ALA A 23 4.63 -24.43 25.96
CA ALA A 23 6.01 -24.03 25.65
C ALA A 23 6.65 -24.84 24.52
N SER A 24 6.15 -26.05 24.24
CA SER A 24 6.65 -26.94 23.19
C SER A 24 6.69 -26.36 21.76
N PRO A 25 5.81 -25.43 21.31
CA PRO A 25 5.92 -24.88 19.96
C PRO A 25 7.25 -24.15 19.71
N ASN A 26 7.93 -23.66 20.76
CA ASN A 26 9.22 -23.00 20.63
C ASN A 26 10.38 -23.94 20.30
N LEU A 27 10.19 -25.26 20.47
CA LEU A 27 11.19 -26.28 20.12
C LEU A 27 11.22 -26.62 18.63
N PHE A 28 10.23 -26.16 17.87
CA PHE A 28 10.11 -26.43 16.44
C PHE A 28 10.86 -25.35 15.64
N PRO A 29 11.99 -25.69 14.98
CA PRO A 29 12.75 -24.73 14.19
C PRO A 29 11.97 -24.34 12.93
N GLN A 30 12.14 -23.12 12.45
CA GLN A 30 11.50 -22.68 11.21
C GLN A 30 12.31 -23.19 10.00
N ASP A 31 11.60 -23.60 8.96
CA ASP A 31 12.21 -24.06 7.70
C ASP A 31 12.45 -22.87 6.77
N PRO A 32 13.62 -22.78 6.11
CA PRO A 32 13.84 -21.86 4.99
C PRO A 32 12.77 -22.10 3.91
N ALA A 33 12.11 -21.03 3.47
CA ALA A 33 11.03 -21.12 2.50
C ALA A 33 11.05 -19.98 1.49
N VAL A 34 10.52 -20.23 0.31
CA VAL A 34 10.19 -19.20 -0.68
C VAL A 34 8.69 -19.11 -0.77
N GLN A 35 8.16 -17.91 -0.55
CA GLN A 35 6.75 -17.62 -0.65
C GLN A 35 6.47 -16.85 -1.93
N ILE A 36 5.42 -17.25 -2.64
CA ILE A 36 4.99 -16.62 -3.87
C ILE A 36 3.55 -16.15 -3.67
N ALA A 37 3.33 -14.86 -3.86
CA ALA A 37 2.01 -14.23 -3.82
C ALA A 37 1.74 -13.53 -5.16
N GLY A 38 0.48 -13.52 -5.60
CA GLY A 38 0.06 -12.71 -6.75
C GLY A 38 0.08 -11.23 -6.39
N SER A 39 0.76 -10.41 -7.19
CA SER A 39 0.85 -8.96 -6.93
C SER A 39 -0.37 -8.19 -7.43
N ARG A 40 -1.19 -8.79 -8.31
CA ARG A 40 -2.34 -8.17 -9.00
C ARG A 40 -3.44 -9.20 -9.33
N THR A 41 -3.74 -9.39 -10.62
CA THR A 41 -4.70 -10.37 -11.17
C THR A 41 -4.11 -11.78 -11.28
N ALA A 42 -2.85 -11.96 -10.89
CA ALA A 42 -2.18 -13.26 -10.95
C ALA A 42 -2.73 -14.16 -9.85
N THR A 43 -3.38 -15.25 -10.25
CA THR A 43 -3.91 -16.24 -9.33
C THR A 43 -2.82 -17.22 -8.92
N VAL A 44 -2.83 -17.60 -7.64
CA VAL A 44 -1.96 -18.66 -7.14
C VAL A 44 -2.79 -19.94 -7.10
N ASP A 45 -2.60 -20.81 -8.09
CA ASP A 45 -3.40 -22.02 -8.29
C ASP A 45 -2.53 -23.29 -8.41
N ALA A 46 -3.20 -24.42 -8.67
CA ALA A 46 -2.53 -25.71 -8.85
C ALA A 46 -1.60 -25.73 -10.09
N ALA A 47 -1.92 -24.97 -11.14
CA ALA A 47 -1.09 -24.88 -12.34
C ALA A 47 0.22 -24.14 -12.05
N LEU A 48 0.16 -23.04 -11.28
CA LEU A 48 1.36 -22.35 -10.80
C LEU A 48 2.22 -23.27 -9.92
N LYS A 49 1.58 -24.04 -9.02
CA LYS A 49 2.28 -25.04 -8.20
C LYS A 49 3.06 -26.03 -9.05
N GLU A 50 2.43 -26.63 -10.06
CA GLU A 50 3.10 -27.59 -10.95
C GLU A 50 4.24 -26.95 -11.74
N ARG A 51 4.04 -25.73 -12.26
CA ARG A 51 5.07 -24.99 -12.98
C ARG A 51 6.30 -24.72 -12.11
N VAL A 52 6.09 -24.23 -10.90
CA VAL A 52 7.17 -23.94 -9.94
C VAL A 52 7.88 -25.22 -9.52
N GLN A 53 7.13 -26.29 -9.24
CA GLN A 53 7.71 -27.59 -8.90
C GLN A 53 8.57 -28.14 -10.05
N GLY A 54 8.07 -28.11 -11.28
CA GLY A 54 8.81 -28.55 -12.46
C GLY A 54 10.07 -27.74 -12.72
N ALA A 55 10.03 -26.42 -12.50
CA ALA A 55 11.21 -25.56 -12.60
C ALA A 55 12.29 -25.94 -11.57
N LEU A 56 11.90 -26.15 -10.30
CA LEU A 56 12.80 -26.56 -9.22
C LEU A 56 13.43 -27.93 -9.49
N GLU A 57 12.63 -28.90 -9.94
CA GLU A 57 13.11 -30.25 -10.30
C GLU A 57 14.09 -30.21 -11.48
N LYS A 58 13.77 -29.45 -12.53
CA LYS A 58 14.65 -29.26 -13.71
C LYS A 58 15.99 -28.64 -13.33
N ALA A 59 15.98 -27.67 -12.42
CA ALA A 59 17.19 -27.04 -11.88
C ALA A 59 17.89 -27.88 -10.79
N LYS A 60 17.33 -29.04 -10.43
CA LYS A 60 17.82 -29.95 -9.38
C LYS A 60 17.95 -29.28 -8.00
N VAL A 61 17.08 -28.32 -7.71
CA VAL A 61 17.02 -27.67 -6.39
C VAL A 61 16.33 -28.61 -5.41
N ARG A 62 16.95 -28.85 -4.24
CA ARG A 62 16.39 -29.73 -3.22
C ARG A 62 15.32 -29.00 -2.40
N PHE A 63 14.07 -29.43 -2.50
CA PHE A 63 12.96 -28.90 -1.70
C PHE A 63 12.27 -30.01 -0.89
N LYS A 64 11.67 -29.64 0.25
CA LYS A 64 10.91 -30.54 1.12
C LYS A 64 9.47 -30.71 0.65
N LEU A 65 8.81 -29.59 0.36
CA LEU A 65 7.39 -29.55 0.03
C LEU A 65 7.07 -28.28 -0.76
N VAL A 66 6.17 -28.40 -1.74
CA VAL A 66 5.50 -27.27 -2.37
C VAL A 66 4.02 -27.36 -2.04
N ALA A 67 3.48 -26.37 -1.32
CA ALA A 67 2.10 -26.37 -0.84
C ALA A 67 1.42 -25.03 -1.12
N LEU A 68 0.13 -25.08 -1.41
CA LEU A 68 -0.71 -23.89 -1.52
C LEU A 68 -1.31 -23.62 -0.12
N GLU A 69 -1.03 -22.46 0.46
CA GLU A 69 -1.49 -22.03 1.78
C GLU A 69 -2.04 -20.60 1.69
N ASN A 70 -3.32 -20.37 2.00
CA ASN A 70 -3.95 -19.04 2.05
C ASN A 70 -3.72 -18.17 0.79
N ASP A 71 -4.06 -18.68 -0.40
CA ASP A 71 -3.85 -18.02 -1.70
C ASP A 71 -2.39 -17.67 -2.02
N ARG A 72 -1.45 -18.40 -1.40
CA ARG A 72 -0.02 -18.27 -1.64
C ARG A 72 0.60 -19.63 -1.87
N LEU A 73 1.65 -19.66 -2.67
CA LEU A 73 2.44 -20.86 -2.88
C LEU A 73 3.67 -20.80 -1.98
N LEU A 74 3.83 -21.82 -1.15
CA LEU A 74 4.93 -21.96 -0.21
C LEU A 74 5.83 -23.13 -0.64
N VAL A 75 7.09 -22.81 -0.93
CA VAL A 75 8.14 -23.79 -1.22
C VAL A 75 9.02 -23.91 0.02
N ARG A 76 8.95 -25.05 0.73
CA ARG A 76 9.81 -25.34 1.89
C ARG A 76 11.09 -26.02 1.43
N LEU A 77 12.23 -25.58 1.94
CA LEU A 77 13.56 -26.01 1.54
C LEU A 77 14.34 -26.60 2.71
N PHE A 78 15.47 -27.22 2.40
CA PHE A 78 16.33 -27.85 3.43
C PHE A 78 17.27 -26.85 4.10
N ASP A 79 17.74 -25.86 3.36
CA ASP A 79 18.79 -24.94 3.76
C ASP A 79 18.66 -23.58 3.02
N SER A 80 19.39 -22.58 3.51
CA SER A 80 19.35 -21.21 3.01
C SER A 80 19.94 -21.07 1.60
N ASP A 81 20.93 -21.90 1.21
CA ASP A 81 21.54 -21.84 -0.11
C ASP A 81 20.57 -22.31 -1.20
N SER A 82 19.88 -23.42 -0.93
CA SER A 82 18.78 -23.92 -1.74
C SER A 82 17.64 -22.90 -1.83
N GLN A 83 17.39 -22.16 -0.75
CA GLN A 83 16.36 -21.11 -0.69
C GLN A 83 16.69 -19.91 -1.58
N LEU A 84 17.92 -19.40 -1.53
CA LEU A 84 18.37 -18.31 -2.41
C LEU A 84 18.30 -18.73 -3.88
N THR A 85 18.80 -19.92 -4.18
CA THR A 85 18.78 -20.48 -5.54
C THR A 85 17.34 -20.67 -6.05
N ALA A 86 16.44 -21.19 -5.20
CA ALA A 86 15.03 -21.33 -5.53
C ALA A 86 14.38 -19.96 -5.78
N LYS A 87 14.65 -18.96 -4.94
CA LYS A 87 14.08 -17.62 -5.08
C LYS A 87 14.48 -16.98 -6.40
N ASP A 88 15.76 -17.03 -6.76
CA ASP A 88 16.26 -16.43 -8.00
C ASP A 88 15.68 -17.15 -9.22
N LEU A 89 15.68 -18.48 -9.23
CA LEU A 89 15.09 -19.29 -10.29
C LEU A 89 13.60 -18.98 -10.48
N ILE A 90 12.82 -19.00 -9.39
CA ILE A 90 11.38 -18.76 -9.44
C ILE A 90 11.10 -17.32 -9.85
N SER A 91 11.88 -16.35 -9.37
CA SER A 91 11.72 -14.95 -9.76
C SER A 91 11.95 -14.76 -11.25
N THR A 92 13.01 -15.35 -11.82
CA THR A 92 13.29 -15.26 -13.27
C THR A 92 12.23 -15.97 -14.11
N GLU A 93 11.74 -17.12 -13.67
CA GLU A 93 10.73 -17.91 -14.39
C GLU A 93 9.35 -17.24 -14.38
N LEU A 94 8.96 -16.64 -13.25
CA LEU A 94 7.63 -16.07 -13.06
C LEU A 94 7.55 -14.59 -13.46
N ASN A 95 8.65 -13.85 -13.40
CA ASN A 95 8.72 -12.43 -13.72
C ASN A 95 9.76 -12.14 -14.82
N PRO A 96 9.49 -12.51 -16.08
CA PRO A 96 10.40 -12.24 -17.19
C PRO A 96 10.57 -10.74 -17.47
N ASN A 97 9.60 -9.90 -17.07
CA ASN A 97 9.70 -8.46 -17.11
C ASN A 97 9.86 -7.89 -15.68
N ALA A 98 11.03 -7.30 -15.40
CA ALA A 98 11.36 -6.77 -14.07
C ALA A 98 10.56 -5.50 -13.72
N ASP A 99 10.11 -4.75 -14.73
CA ASP A 99 9.37 -3.49 -14.53
C ASP A 99 7.89 -3.73 -14.18
N ASP A 100 7.35 -4.91 -14.50
CA ASP A 100 5.98 -5.30 -14.18
C ASP A 100 5.86 -6.75 -13.68
N PRO A 101 6.32 -7.05 -12.44
CA PRO A 101 6.30 -8.40 -11.91
C PRO A 101 4.86 -8.86 -11.60
N ALA A 102 4.45 -9.97 -12.21
CA ALA A 102 3.14 -10.58 -11.96
C ALA A 102 3.05 -11.23 -10.57
N TYR A 103 4.19 -11.73 -10.06
CA TYR A 103 4.28 -12.43 -8.80
C TYR A 103 5.31 -11.77 -7.87
N THR A 104 4.98 -11.66 -6.58
CA THR A 104 5.93 -11.32 -5.54
C THR A 104 6.56 -12.61 -5.05
N VAL A 105 7.87 -12.77 -5.26
CA VAL A 105 8.66 -13.91 -4.79
C VAL A 105 9.53 -13.43 -3.64
N ALA A 106 9.25 -13.90 -2.44
CA ALA A 106 9.91 -13.44 -1.21
C ALA A 106 10.50 -14.61 -0.42
N LEU A 107 11.63 -14.35 0.22
CA LEU A 107 12.23 -15.26 1.19
C LEU A 107 11.42 -15.21 2.50
N ASN A 108 11.07 -16.38 3.05
CA ASN A 108 10.30 -16.52 4.29
C ASN A 108 10.85 -17.67 5.16
N LEU A 109 10.49 -17.69 6.43
CA LEU A 109 10.72 -18.78 7.37
C LEU A 109 9.38 -19.43 7.74
N ALA A 110 9.15 -20.66 7.26
CA ALA A 110 7.91 -21.39 7.48
C ALA A 110 7.90 -22.07 8.87
N SER A 111 6.81 -21.90 9.62
CA SER A 111 6.63 -22.62 10.88
C SER A 111 6.47 -24.13 10.66
N THR A 112 7.22 -24.94 11.43
CA THR A 112 7.10 -26.41 11.44
C THR A 112 6.22 -26.91 12.59
N VAL A 113 5.54 -26.00 13.32
CA VAL A 113 4.68 -26.35 14.44
C VAL A 113 3.48 -27.20 13.95
N PRO A 114 3.26 -28.40 14.52
CA PRO A 114 2.18 -29.28 14.10
C PRO A 114 0.78 -28.63 14.22
N ASN A 115 -0.10 -28.92 13.26
CA ASN A 115 -1.46 -28.36 13.22
C ASN A 115 -2.29 -28.69 14.46
N TRP A 116 -2.09 -29.85 15.09
CA TRP A 116 -2.79 -30.21 16.32
C TRP A 116 -2.41 -29.29 17.49
N LEU A 117 -1.15 -28.88 17.57
CA LEU A 117 -0.65 -28.01 18.61
C LEU A 117 -1.23 -26.59 18.46
N ARG A 118 -1.24 -26.10 17.21
CA ARG A 118 -1.85 -24.81 16.85
C ARG A 118 -3.36 -24.77 17.16
N ARG A 119 -4.08 -25.88 16.95
CA ARG A 119 -5.53 -25.99 17.23
C ARG A 119 -5.87 -25.88 18.71
N VAL A 120 -4.97 -26.29 19.61
CA VAL A 120 -5.15 -26.15 21.07
C VAL A 120 -4.75 -24.74 21.55
N GLY A 121 -4.37 -23.85 20.63
CA GLY A 121 -3.94 -22.47 20.93
C GLY A 121 -2.48 -22.37 21.38
N ALA A 122 -1.73 -23.47 21.37
CA ALA A 122 -0.29 -23.44 21.62
C ALA A 122 0.42 -22.91 20.37
N ARG A 123 0.74 -21.60 20.39
CA ARG A 123 1.46 -20.90 19.32
C ARG A 123 2.89 -20.61 19.78
N PRO A 124 3.87 -20.62 18.87
CA PRO A 124 5.23 -20.20 19.21
C PRO A 124 5.21 -18.73 19.65
N MET A 125 6.12 -18.39 20.55
CA MET A 125 6.29 -17.02 21.01
C MET A 125 6.78 -16.15 19.84
N ALA A 126 6.16 -14.99 19.64
CA ALA A 126 6.65 -14.01 18.68
C ALA A 126 8.03 -13.54 19.13
N LYS A 127 9.02 -13.68 18.25
CA LYS A 127 10.37 -13.20 18.49
C LYS A 127 10.48 -11.77 17.97
N GLY A 128 10.99 -10.87 18.79
CA GLY A 128 11.29 -9.51 18.36
C GLY A 128 12.43 -9.47 17.34
N LEU A 129 12.66 -8.29 16.78
CA LEU A 129 13.72 -8.01 15.80
C LEU A 129 15.10 -8.49 16.28
N ASP A 130 15.43 -8.28 17.55
CA ASP A 130 16.72 -8.66 18.11
C ASP A 130 16.94 -10.18 18.19
N LEU A 131 15.85 -10.97 18.26
CA LEU A 131 15.91 -12.42 18.44
C LEU A 131 15.69 -13.20 17.12
N GLN A 132 14.97 -12.62 16.16
CA GLN A 132 14.67 -13.25 14.87
C GLN A 132 15.47 -12.62 13.71
N GLY A 133 16.09 -11.46 13.94
CA GLY A 133 16.57 -10.61 12.85
C GLY A 133 15.41 -9.98 12.08
N GLY A 134 15.74 -9.13 11.11
CA GLY A 134 14.77 -8.40 10.29
C GLY A 134 15.19 -6.97 10.06
N VAL A 135 14.21 -6.08 9.89
CA VAL A 135 14.44 -4.67 9.56
C VAL A 135 13.54 -3.73 10.33
N HIS A 136 14.09 -2.58 10.71
CA HIS A 136 13.36 -1.43 11.27
C HIS A 136 13.37 -0.30 10.24
N PHE A 137 12.20 0.23 9.91
CA PHE A 137 12.04 1.36 9.01
C PHE A 137 11.39 2.54 9.72
N LEU A 138 11.86 3.74 9.38
CA LEU A 138 11.22 4.99 9.73
C LEU A 138 10.86 5.73 8.44
N MET A 139 9.57 5.93 8.22
CA MET A 139 9.05 6.63 7.06
C MET A 139 8.45 7.96 7.48
N GLU A 140 8.67 9.01 6.68
CA GLU A 140 8.15 10.36 6.93
C GLU A 140 7.21 10.78 5.80
N VAL A 141 6.06 11.33 6.17
CA VAL A 141 5.12 11.94 5.24
C VAL A 141 5.58 13.36 4.93
N SER A 142 5.79 13.64 3.65
CA SER A 142 6.19 14.95 3.16
C SER A 142 5.04 15.95 3.24
N GLU A 143 5.12 16.92 4.17
CA GLU A 143 4.11 17.97 4.31
C GLU A 143 3.96 18.82 3.04
N SER A 144 5.06 19.02 2.30
CA SER A 144 5.04 19.76 1.04
C SER A 144 4.23 19.04 -0.03
N ASP A 145 4.34 17.71 -0.10
CA ASP A 145 3.63 16.93 -1.11
C ASP A 145 2.13 16.91 -0.82
N ILE A 146 1.75 16.74 0.46
CA ILE A 146 0.36 16.86 0.91
C ILE A 146 -0.20 18.24 0.57
N ARG A 147 0.54 19.30 0.88
CA ARG A 147 0.14 20.69 0.57
C ARG A 147 -0.05 20.91 -0.93
N HIS A 148 0.89 20.43 -1.75
CA HIS A 148 0.79 20.55 -3.19
C HIS A 148 -0.41 19.80 -3.77
N GLN A 149 -0.66 18.58 -3.30
CA GLN A 149 -1.81 17.79 -3.70
C GLN A 149 -3.13 18.48 -3.32
N ASP A 150 -3.21 19.00 -2.09
CA ASP A 150 -4.37 19.74 -1.59
C ASP A 150 -4.61 21.04 -2.36
N GLU A 151 -3.55 21.81 -2.67
CA GLU A 151 -3.65 23.01 -3.49
C GLU A 151 -4.17 22.70 -4.89
N ILE A 152 -3.68 21.63 -5.54
CA ILE A 152 -4.16 21.23 -6.87
C ILE A 152 -5.66 20.92 -6.82
N ARG A 153 -6.10 20.13 -5.84
CA ARG A 153 -7.53 19.80 -5.64
C ARG A 153 -8.35 21.07 -5.39
N MET A 154 -7.88 21.97 -4.54
CA MET A 154 -8.56 23.24 -4.25
C MET A 154 -8.65 24.14 -5.49
N VAL A 155 -7.59 24.25 -6.29
CA VAL A 155 -7.60 25.05 -7.52
C VAL A 155 -8.66 24.54 -8.50
N ASP A 156 -8.79 23.22 -8.64
CA ASP A 156 -9.80 22.60 -9.49
C ASP A 156 -11.23 22.81 -8.96
N ASP A 157 -11.43 22.70 -7.65
CA ASP A 157 -12.72 22.93 -7.00
C ASP A 157 -13.16 24.40 -7.08
N LEU A 158 -12.23 25.33 -6.86
CA LEU A 158 -12.47 26.76 -7.01
C LEU A 158 -12.75 27.12 -8.47
N SER A 159 -12.04 26.53 -9.42
CA SER A 159 -12.27 26.74 -10.85
C SER A 159 -13.64 26.22 -11.29
N ARG A 160 -14.10 25.10 -10.72
CA ARG A 160 -15.46 24.59 -10.90
C ARG A 160 -16.48 25.56 -10.34
N LEU A 161 -16.27 26.02 -9.11
CA LEU A 161 -17.16 26.96 -8.44
C LEU A 161 -17.32 28.27 -9.22
N LEU A 162 -16.24 28.81 -9.79
CA LEU A 162 -16.31 30.00 -10.66
C LEU A 162 -17.22 29.76 -11.88
N ARG A 163 -17.09 28.60 -12.55
CA ARG A 163 -17.92 28.26 -13.71
C ARG A 163 -19.38 28.07 -13.35
N ASP A 164 -19.66 27.37 -12.25
CA ASP A 164 -21.02 27.10 -11.79
C ASP A 164 -21.74 28.39 -11.40
N GLN A 165 -21.02 29.33 -10.80
CA GLN A 165 -21.54 30.66 -10.43
C GLN A 165 -21.49 31.67 -11.59
N LYS A 166 -20.97 31.28 -12.76
CA LYS A 166 -20.78 32.14 -13.94
C LYS A 166 -19.93 33.40 -13.64
N LEU A 167 -19.04 33.31 -12.66
CA LEU A 167 -18.13 34.40 -12.28
C LEU A 167 -16.92 34.42 -13.23
N ARG A 168 -16.53 35.62 -13.69
CA ARG A 168 -15.37 35.79 -14.56
C ARG A 168 -14.10 35.91 -13.72
N GLY A 169 -13.27 34.87 -13.72
CA GLY A 169 -12.01 34.89 -13.01
C GLY A 169 -11.09 33.73 -13.37
N VAL A 170 -9.89 33.78 -12.81
CA VAL A 170 -8.87 32.74 -12.95
C VAL A 170 -8.43 32.30 -11.57
N VAL A 171 -8.24 30.99 -11.40
CA VAL A 171 -7.64 30.43 -10.19
C VAL A 171 -6.22 30.00 -10.48
N THR A 172 -5.27 30.45 -9.66
CA THR A 172 -3.86 30.09 -9.76
C THR A 172 -3.33 29.59 -8.42
N ARG A 173 -2.17 28.96 -8.44
CA ARG A 173 -1.44 28.58 -7.23
C ARG A 173 -0.61 29.76 -6.74
N GLY A 174 -0.76 30.13 -5.47
CA GLY A 174 0.07 31.12 -4.80
C GLY A 174 1.04 30.48 -3.81
N VAL A 175 1.85 31.29 -3.14
CA VAL A 175 2.83 30.82 -2.14
C VAL A 175 2.18 30.40 -0.82
N ALA A 176 1.06 31.03 -0.46
CA ALA A 176 0.33 30.78 0.79
C ALA A 176 -0.89 29.86 0.63
N GLY A 177 -1.21 29.48 -0.61
CA GLY A 177 -2.43 28.77 -0.98
C GLY A 177 -3.01 29.25 -2.32
N PRO A 178 -4.21 28.77 -2.70
CA PRO A 178 -4.84 29.13 -3.96
C PRO A 178 -5.22 30.61 -4.02
N VAL A 179 -5.05 31.22 -5.20
CA VAL A 179 -5.40 32.62 -5.47
C VAL A 179 -6.49 32.66 -6.52
N VAL A 180 -7.63 33.28 -6.19
CA VAL A 180 -8.75 33.49 -7.09
C VAL A 180 -8.74 34.96 -7.53
N THR A 181 -8.42 35.23 -8.79
CA THR A 181 -8.41 36.59 -9.34
C THR A 181 -9.69 36.83 -10.15
N LEU A 182 -10.47 37.82 -9.72
CA LEU A 182 -11.74 38.18 -10.34
C LEU A 182 -11.65 39.54 -11.05
N HIS A 183 -12.54 39.78 -12.01
CA HIS A 183 -12.50 40.99 -12.85
C HIS A 183 -13.25 42.18 -12.23
N SER A 184 -14.13 41.94 -11.25
CA SER A 184 -14.90 42.98 -10.57
C SER A 184 -14.85 42.82 -9.05
N THR A 185 -15.08 43.93 -8.34
CA THR A 185 -15.23 43.94 -6.88
C THR A 185 -16.48 43.19 -6.43
N GLU A 186 -17.57 43.29 -7.19
CA GLU A 186 -18.84 42.64 -6.89
C GLU A 186 -18.73 41.12 -6.94
N ASP A 187 -18.07 40.59 -7.99
CA ASP A 187 -17.82 39.16 -8.14
C ASP A 187 -16.92 38.63 -7.02
N ARG A 188 -15.91 39.43 -6.63
CA ARG A 188 -15.01 39.13 -5.51
C ARG A 188 -15.75 39.06 -4.19
N ASP A 189 -16.64 40.00 -3.92
CA ASP A 189 -17.45 40.02 -2.70
C ASP A 189 -18.44 38.84 -2.67
N GLN A 190 -19.04 38.51 -3.81
CA GLN A 190 -19.91 37.35 -3.94
C GLN A 190 -19.14 36.06 -3.69
N MET A 191 -17.97 35.89 -4.31
CA MET A 191 -17.13 34.72 -4.13
C MET A 191 -16.66 34.61 -2.68
N ALA A 192 -16.21 35.71 -2.07
CA ALA A 192 -15.76 35.72 -0.68
C ALA A 192 -16.85 35.21 0.27
N ARG A 193 -18.11 35.63 0.08
CA ARG A 193 -19.26 35.14 0.88
C ARG A 193 -19.50 33.64 0.73
N GLN A 194 -19.35 33.08 -0.47
CA GLN A 194 -19.55 31.65 -0.70
C GLN A 194 -18.39 30.79 -0.19
N LEU A 195 -17.21 31.37 -0.11
CA LEU A 195 -16.02 30.69 0.41
C LEU A 195 -16.00 30.63 1.94
N VAL A 196 -16.79 31.48 2.61
CA VAL A 196 -16.96 31.41 4.07
C VAL A 196 -17.45 30.01 4.44
N ASN A 197 -16.68 29.33 5.29
CA ASN A 197 -16.97 27.99 5.83
C ASN A 197 -17.05 26.84 4.82
N ARG A 198 -16.85 27.07 3.52
CA ARG A 198 -16.88 25.99 2.52
C ARG A 198 -15.62 25.13 2.54
N PHE A 199 -14.47 25.74 2.81
CA PHE A 199 -13.19 25.07 2.94
C PHE A 199 -12.77 25.09 4.40
N ALA A 200 -12.87 23.95 5.08
CA ALA A 200 -12.43 23.81 6.47
C ALA A 200 -10.92 24.15 6.56
N GLY A 201 -10.56 25.04 7.49
CA GLY A 201 -9.16 25.39 7.73
C GLY A 201 -8.52 26.32 6.71
N VAL A 202 -9.26 26.85 5.73
CA VAL A 202 -8.76 27.86 4.77
C VAL A 202 -9.46 29.18 4.99
N ARG A 203 -8.70 30.26 5.11
CA ARG A 203 -9.22 31.63 5.22
C ARG A 203 -8.90 32.40 3.96
N PHE A 204 -9.94 32.83 3.24
CA PHE A 204 -9.78 33.71 2.10
C PHE A 204 -9.71 35.16 2.54
N ILE A 205 -8.64 35.85 2.17
CA ILE A 205 -8.42 37.28 2.41
C ILE A 205 -8.29 38.02 1.10
N THR A 206 -8.67 39.29 1.09
CA THR A 206 -8.44 40.15 -0.07
C THR A 206 -6.94 40.31 -0.31
N GLY A 207 -6.46 39.95 -1.49
CA GLY A 207 -5.08 40.18 -1.91
C GLY A 207 -4.87 41.60 -2.44
N VAL A 208 -3.62 41.93 -2.77
CA VAL A 208 -3.27 43.22 -3.38
C VAL A 208 -3.69 43.23 -4.84
N SER A 209 -4.50 44.21 -5.24
CA SER A 209 -4.91 44.40 -6.64
C SER A 209 -3.69 44.70 -7.51
N THR A 210 -3.41 43.87 -8.50
CA THR A 210 -2.27 44.05 -9.43
C THR A 210 -2.63 44.85 -10.69
N GLY A 211 -3.88 45.35 -10.78
CA GLY A 211 -4.38 46.14 -11.90
C GLY A 211 -5.77 46.71 -11.64
N LEU A 212 -6.35 47.37 -12.64
CA LEU A 212 -7.69 47.98 -12.59
C LEU A 212 -8.84 46.94 -12.62
N GLU A 213 -8.59 45.75 -13.15
CA GLU A 213 -9.57 44.67 -13.33
C GLU A 213 -9.09 43.34 -12.70
N ALA A 214 -8.30 43.41 -11.63
CA ALA A 214 -7.72 42.22 -11.00
C ALA A 214 -7.90 42.26 -9.49
N PHE A 215 -8.98 41.65 -8.99
CA PHE A 215 -9.35 41.63 -7.58
C PHE A 215 -9.09 40.24 -6.98
N PRO A 216 -7.89 39.99 -6.41
CA PRO A 216 -7.54 38.67 -5.90
C PRO A 216 -8.15 38.37 -4.51
N LEU A 217 -8.52 37.11 -4.31
CA LEU A 217 -8.76 36.47 -3.02
C LEU A 217 -7.68 35.42 -2.80
N VAL A 218 -6.90 35.57 -1.73
CA VAL A 218 -5.83 34.65 -1.36
C VAL A 218 -6.34 33.72 -0.28
N GLY A 219 -6.37 32.42 -0.55
CA GLY A 219 -6.63 31.39 0.45
C GLY A 219 -5.38 31.15 1.29
N ASN A 220 -5.45 31.47 2.58
CA ASN A 220 -4.41 31.14 3.54
C ASN A 220 -4.80 29.86 4.29
N ILE A 221 -3.99 28.81 4.14
CA ILE A 221 -4.22 27.51 4.78
C ILE A 221 -3.68 27.59 6.22
N SER A 222 -4.51 27.24 7.20
CA SER A 222 -4.08 27.26 8.61
C SER A 222 -3.08 26.13 8.89
N LYS A 223 -2.19 26.33 9.87
CA LYS A 223 -1.26 25.28 10.32
C LYS A 223 -1.99 24.04 10.84
N GLU A 224 -3.15 24.23 11.46
CA GLU A 224 -4.00 23.15 11.95
C GLU A 224 -4.58 22.32 10.79
N ALA A 225 -5.00 22.97 9.69
CA ALA A 225 -5.47 22.27 8.50
C ALA A 225 -4.37 21.38 7.90
N VAL A 226 -3.14 21.90 7.80
CA VAL A 226 -1.98 21.13 7.34
C VAL A 226 -1.69 19.96 8.29
N ALA A 227 -1.68 20.18 9.60
CA ALA A 227 -1.43 19.12 10.58
C ALA A 227 -2.51 18.02 10.54
N ASN A 228 -3.78 18.39 10.34
CA ASN A 228 -4.88 17.44 10.18
C ASN A 228 -4.75 16.64 8.87
N ALA A 229 -4.36 17.29 7.77
CA ALA A 229 -4.12 16.63 6.49
C ALA A 229 -2.95 15.63 6.60
N VAL A 230 -1.86 15.99 7.29
CA VAL A 230 -0.73 15.08 7.57
C VAL A 230 -1.18 13.91 8.44
N GLY A 231 -1.99 14.17 9.47
CA GLY A 231 -2.56 13.11 10.32
C GLY A 231 -3.41 12.11 9.52
N ALA A 232 -4.33 12.62 8.69
CA ALA A 232 -5.15 11.78 7.82
C ALA A 232 -4.31 10.98 6.82
N ALA A 233 -3.26 11.57 6.25
CA ALA A 233 -2.33 10.87 5.37
C ALA A 233 -1.58 9.73 6.09
N ILE A 234 -1.18 9.93 7.36
CA ILE A 234 -0.58 8.86 8.18
C ILE A 234 -1.56 7.71 8.40
N ASP A 235 -2.80 8.02 8.78
CA ASP A 235 -3.79 6.98 9.09
C ASP A 235 -4.14 6.16 7.84
N GLN A 236 -4.22 6.82 6.67
CA GLN A 236 -4.40 6.15 5.39
C GLN A 236 -3.19 5.28 5.01
N ASN A 237 -1.98 5.81 5.17
CA ASN A 237 -0.75 5.08 4.89
C ASN A 237 -0.59 3.89 5.84
N LEU A 238 -0.97 4.02 7.11
CA LEU A 238 -0.92 2.94 8.09
C LEU A 238 -1.76 1.74 7.62
N THR A 239 -2.96 1.98 7.10
CA THR A 239 -3.82 0.92 6.55
C THR A 239 -3.18 0.28 5.32
N THR A 240 -2.74 1.11 4.36
CA THR A 240 -2.07 0.63 3.14
C THR A 240 -0.82 -0.19 3.43
N LEU A 241 0.00 0.23 4.40
CA LEU A 241 1.23 -0.46 4.78
C LEU A 241 0.95 -1.81 5.43
N ARG A 242 -0.12 -1.94 6.26
CA ARG A 242 -0.54 -3.23 6.80
C ARG A 242 -0.82 -4.23 5.70
N ASP A 243 -1.58 -3.84 4.69
CA ASP A 243 -1.96 -4.73 3.58
C ASP A 243 -0.75 -5.15 2.74
N ARG A 244 0.18 -4.22 2.49
CA ARG A 244 1.44 -4.52 1.79
C ARG A 244 2.34 -5.45 2.58
N ILE A 245 2.51 -5.21 3.88
CA ILE A 245 3.37 -6.07 4.69
C ILE A 245 2.77 -7.47 4.81
N ASN A 246 1.44 -7.58 4.89
CA ASN A 246 0.77 -8.87 4.84
C ASN A 246 1.16 -9.64 3.57
N SER A 247 1.31 -8.99 2.42
CA SER A 247 1.70 -9.67 1.16
C SER A 247 3.14 -10.19 1.17
N LEU A 248 4.05 -9.58 1.94
CA LEU A 248 5.41 -10.10 2.16
C LEU A 248 5.43 -11.43 2.93
N GLY A 249 4.33 -11.82 3.60
CA GLY A 249 4.31 -13.04 4.42
C GLY A 249 4.94 -12.88 5.79
N VAL A 250 5.12 -11.64 6.25
CA VAL A 250 5.57 -11.36 7.61
C VAL A 250 4.42 -11.69 8.57
N ALA A 251 4.69 -12.57 9.53
CA ALA A 251 3.65 -13.12 10.39
C ALA A 251 3.08 -12.11 11.39
N GLU A 252 3.87 -11.14 11.85
CA GLU A 252 3.47 -10.18 12.90
C GLU A 252 4.25 -8.86 12.76
N PRO A 253 3.88 -7.96 11.83
CA PRO A 253 4.54 -6.66 11.72
C PRO A 253 4.04 -5.67 12.78
N VAL A 254 4.96 -4.89 13.34
CA VAL A 254 4.60 -3.80 14.24
C VAL A 254 4.66 -2.50 13.46
N ILE A 255 3.51 -1.84 13.30
CA ILE A 255 3.42 -0.55 12.61
C ILE A 255 2.81 0.47 13.54
N GLN A 256 3.56 1.52 13.83
CA GLN A 256 3.18 2.51 14.82
C GLN A 256 3.46 3.92 14.29
N ARG A 257 2.59 4.86 14.65
CA ARG A 257 2.86 6.27 14.42
C ARG A 257 3.95 6.74 15.38
N GLN A 258 4.97 7.41 14.85
CA GLN A 258 6.04 8.02 15.62
C GLN A 258 5.99 9.54 15.47
N GLY A 259 5.50 10.23 16.49
CA GLY A 259 5.34 11.70 16.44
C GLY A 259 4.25 12.15 15.46
N ILE A 260 4.45 13.32 14.83
CA ILE A 260 3.40 13.98 14.03
C ILE A 260 3.39 13.50 12.58
N SER A 261 4.56 13.34 11.94
CA SER A 261 4.72 13.08 10.49
C SER A 261 5.28 11.71 10.14
N ARG A 262 5.60 10.84 11.13
CA ARG A 262 6.36 9.60 10.88
C ARG A 262 5.65 8.33 11.26
N ILE A 263 6.04 7.24 10.60
CA ILE A 263 5.58 5.88 10.84
C ILE A 263 6.80 4.98 11.03
N ALA A 264 6.85 4.31 12.18
CA ALA A 264 7.82 3.27 12.49
C ALA A 264 7.26 1.91 12.11
N VAL A 265 8.07 1.08 11.44
CA VAL A 265 7.72 -0.27 11.02
C VAL A 265 8.81 -1.24 11.45
N ASP A 266 8.43 -2.29 12.16
CA ASP A 266 9.30 -3.42 12.45
C ASP A 266 8.81 -4.66 11.69
N LEU A 267 9.70 -5.23 10.88
CA LEU A 267 9.44 -6.47 10.14
C LEU A 267 10.37 -7.59 10.61
N PRO A 268 9.98 -8.34 11.67
CA PRO A 268 10.77 -9.46 12.16
C PRO A 268 10.78 -10.61 11.15
N GLY A 269 11.95 -11.21 10.94
CA GLY A 269 12.13 -12.37 10.06
C GLY A 269 12.12 -12.07 8.56
N VAL A 270 12.04 -10.80 8.14
CA VAL A 270 12.27 -10.43 6.73
C VAL A 270 13.72 -10.68 6.37
N GLN A 271 13.94 -11.46 5.31
CA GLN A 271 15.28 -11.76 4.80
C GLN A 271 15.66 -10.89 3.58
N ASP A 272 14.67 -10.46 2.77
CA ASP A 272 14.91 -9.61 1.60
C ASP A 272 14.46 -8.17 1.89
N THR A 273 15.40 -7.37 2.41
CA THR A 273 15.18 -5.96 2.73
C THR A 273 14.85 -5.12 1.49
N ALA A 274 15.47 -5.42 0.34
CA ALA A 274 15.26 -4.67 -0.87
C ALA A 274 13.84 -4.88 -1.43
N ALA A 275 13.35 -6.12 -1.41
CA ALA A 275 11.97 -6.43 -1.75
C ALA A 275 10.98 -5.73 -0.81
N ALA A 276 11.27 -5.70 0.50
CA ALA A 276 10.45 -4.98 1.47
C ALA A 276 10.41 -3.46 1.20
N ILE A 277 11.57 -2.83 0.97
CA ILE A 277 11.65 -1.40 0.64
C ILE A 277 10.87 -1.10 -0.65
N ASN A 278 11.06 -1.90 -1.71
CA ASN A 278 10.38 -1.68 -2.98
C ASN A 278 8.87 -1.79 -2.84
N LEU A 279 8.38 -2.80 -2.11
CA LEU A 279 6.95 -2.97 -1.90
C LEU A 279 6.37 -1.83 -1.06
N MET A 280 7.04 -1.43 0.02
CA MET A 280 6.55 -0.38 0.91
C MET A 280 6.66 1.02 0.29
N GLY A 281 7.72 1.30 -0.46
CA GLY A 281 7.99 2.58 -1.12
C GLY A 281 7.28 2.77 -2.45
N SER A 282 6.77 1.70 -3.08
CA SER A 282 6.00 1.83 -4.32
C SER A 282 4.70 2.57 -4.08
N THR A 283 4.52 3.81 -4.54
CA THR A 283 3.21 4.48 -4.43
C THR A 283 2.31 3.95 -5.55
N SER A 284 1.33 3.11 -5.23
CA SER A 284 0.33 2.68 -6.20
C SER A 284 -0.72 3.77 -6.33
N THR A 285 -0.43 4.82 -7.10
CA THR A 285 -1.43 5.82 -7.44
C THR A 285 -2.36 5.27 -8.52
N LEU A 286 -3.66 5.38 -8.28
CA LEU A 286 -4.68 5.04 -9.26
C LEU A 286 -5.35 6.33 -9.69
N GLU A 287 -5.32 6.62 -10.99
CA GLU A 287 -5.91 7.83 -11.56
C GLU A 287 -6.80 7.45 -12.75
N TYR A 288 -8.01 7.99 -12.78
CA TYR A 288 -8.95 7.83 -13.88
C TYR A 288 -8.86 9.05 -14.78
N HIS A 289 -8.53 8.84 -16.04
CA HIS A 289 -8.47 9.89 -17.05
C HIS A 289 -9.44 9.59 -18.18
N ALA A 290 -9.99 10.63 -18.80
CA ALA A 290 -10.78 10.44 -20.02
C ALA A 290 -9.87 10.15 -21.21
N VAL A 291 -10.32 9.25 -22.07
CA VAL A 291 -9.70 8.99 -23.37
C VAL A 291 -9.90 10.20 -24.28
N ASN A 292 -8.84 10.62 -24.97
CA ASN A 292 -8.95 11.61 -26.02
C ASN A 292 -9.30 10.91 -27.34
N GLU A 293 -10.61 10.77 -27.61
CA GLU A 293 -11.12 10.08 -28.80
C GLU A 293 -10.59 10.68 -30.12
N ALA A 294 -10.31 11.99 -30.16
CA ALA A 294 -9.78 12.65 -31.37
C ALA A 294 -8.33 12.28 -31.69
N ALA A 295 -7.60 11.67 -30.75
CA ALA A 295 -6.20 11.27 -30.89
C ALA A 295 -5.99 9.76 -30.61
N ARG A 296 -7.05 8.97 -30.72
CA ARG A 296 -7.01 7.52 -30.46
C ARG A 296 -6.04 6.83 -31.42
N GLY A 297 -5.08 6.07 -30.87
CA GLY A 297 -4.02 5.40 -31.64
C GLY A 297 -2.87 6.30 -32.11
N SER A 298 -2.88 7.60 -31.78
CA SER A 298 -1.75 8.48 -32.05
C SER A 298 -0.59 8.21 -31.09
N ALA A 299 0.63 8.04 -31.62
CA ALA A 299 1.86 7.96 -30.83
C ALA A 299 2.31 9.34 -30.29
N VAL A 300 1.68 10.42 -30.75
CA VAL A 300 1.99 11.81 -30.33
C VAL A 300 0.81 12.40 -29.58
N ALA A 301 1.08 12.95 -28.39
CA ALA A 301 0.07 13.57 -27.55
C ALA A 301 -0.27 15.00 -28.01
N PRO A 302 -1.55 15.31 -28.32
CA PRO A 302 -1.99 16.69 -28.50
C PRO A 302 -1.86 17.50 -27.21
N PRO A 303 -1.87 18.86 -27.29
CA PRO A 303 -1.89 19.73 -26.11
C PRO A 303 -2.99 19.32 -25.12
N GLY A 304 -2.67 19.27 -23.84
CA GLY A 304 -3.61 18.83 -22.79
C GLY A 304 -3.77 17.32 -22.63
N SER A 305 -3.08 16.50 -23.43
CA SER A 305 -3.09 15.03 -23.35
C SER A 305 -1.70 14.46 -23.06
N LYS A 306 -1.64 13.19 -22.65
CA LYS A 306 -0.43 12.38 -22.49
C LYS A 306 -0.68 10.99 -23.08
N VAL A 307 0.34 10.44 -23.76
CA VAL A 307 0.28 9.07 -24.29
C VAL A 307 0.70 8.12 -23.18
N TYR A 308 -0.10 7.09 -22.99
CA TYR A 308 0.16 5.94 -22.13
C TYR A 308 0.20 4.68 -23.01
N THR A 309 0.77 3.61 -22.48
CA THR A 309 0.80 2.32 -23.18
C THR A 309 -0.11 1.35 -22.44
N ASP A 310 -0.98 0.66 -23.17
CA ASP A 310 -1.82 -0.40 -22.60
C ASP A 310 -1.01 -1.68 -22.36
N ARG A 311 -1.64 -2.69 -21.75
CA ARG A 311 -1.01 -4.00 -21.48
C ARG A 311 -0.56 -4.76 -22.74
N ASN A 312 -1.14 -4.43 -23.88
CA ASN A 312 -0.83 -5.04 -25.18
C ASN A 312 0.21 -4.22 -25.96
N GLY A 313 0.79 -3.17 -25.36
CA GLY A 313 1.75 -2.29 -26.02
C GLY A 313 1.13 -1.22 -26.92
N GLN A 314 -0.20 -1.07 -26.95
CA GLN A 314 -0.88 -0.10 -27.79
C GLN A 314 -0.89 1.29 -27.14
N PRO A 315 -0.61 2.36 -27.89
CA PRO A 315 -0.67 3.72 -27.37
C PRO A 315 -2.12 4.15 -27.13
N ILE A 316 -2.41 4.57 -25.90
CA ILE A 316 -3.67 5.19 -25.49
C ILE A 316 -3.40 6.64 -25.11
N VAL A 317 -4.08 7.56 -25.77
CA VAL A 317 -3.98 9.00 -25.46
C VAL A 317 -5.06 9.37 -24.44
N LEU A 318 -4.61 9.80 -23.27
CA LEU A 318 -5.49 10.23 -22.18
C LEU A 318 -5.37 11.75 -21.97
N LEU A 319 -6.46 12.39 -21.56
CA LEU A 319 -6.43 13.78 -21.10
C LEU A 319 -5.63 13.88 -19.80
N ARG A 320 -4.82 14.94 -19.63
CA ARG A 320 -4.04 15.15 -18.40
C ARG A 320 -4.90 15.33 -17.15
N ARG A 321 -6.16 15.73 -17.31
CA ARG A 321 -7.08 15.94 -16.21
C ARG A 321 -7.46 14.61 -15.56
N VAL A 322 -7.19 14.49 -14.26
CA VAL A 322 -7.68 13.40 -13.41
C VAL A 322 -9.16 13.64 -13.13
N ILE A 323 -9.99 12.63 -13.39
CA ILE A 323 -11.45 12.65 -13.18
C ILE A 323 -11.78 12.11 -11.79
N ALA A 324 -11.12 11.01 -11.42
CA ALA A 324 -11.21 10.38 -10.13
C ALA A 324 -9.85 9.78 -9.79
N SER A 325 -9.60 9.55 -8.50
CA SER A 325 -8.35 8.98 -8.00
C SER A 325 -8.65 7.89 -6.98
N GLY A 326 -7.67 7.02 -6.72
CA GLY A 326 -7.81 5.88 -5.82
C GLY A 326 -8.16 6.26 -4.37
N ASP A 327 -7.86 7.48 -3.94
CA ASP A 327 -8.27 8.03 -2.63
C ASP A 327 -9.80 8.22 -2.50
N GLN A 328 -10.52 8.20 -3.62
CA GLN A 328 -11.98 8.26 -3.67
C GLN A 328 -12.63 6.87 -3.69
N LEU A 329 -11.84 5.79 -3.72
CA LEU A 329 -12.35 4.42 -3.69
C LEU A 329 -12.64 3.99 -2.25
N THR A 330 -13.84 3.46 -2.02
CA THR A 330 -14.26 2.94 -0.70
C THR A 330 -13.98 1.45 -0.54
N ASN A 331 -14.07 0.67 -1.62
CA ASN A 331 -13.75 -0.75 -1.63
C ASN A 331 -13.43 -1.23 -3.06
N ALA A 332 -12.65 -2.30 -3.20
CA ALA A 332 -12.37 -2.97 -4.46
C ALA A 332 -12.26 -4.48 -4.19
N THR A 333 -13.02 -5.30 -4.92
CA THR A 333 -13.08 -6.74 -4.67
C THR A 333 -13.01 -7.50 -5.99
N SER A 334 -12.11 -8.48 -6.06
CA SER A 334 -12.01 -9.35 -7.22
C SER A 334 -13.26 -10.25 -7.33
N MET A 335 -13.93 -10.21 -8.46
CA MET A 335 -15.08 -11.05 -8.80
C MET A 335 -14.88 -11.66 -10.18
N VAL A 336 -15.55 -12.77 -10.47
CA VAL A 336 -15.62 -13.28 -11.84
C VAL A 336 -16.78 -12.59 -12.54
N ASP A 337 -16.52 -11.92 -13.66
CA ASP A 337 -17.57 -11.32 -14.47
C ASP A 337 -18.51 -12.40 -15.01
N SER A 338 -19.80 -12.28 -14.68
CA SER A 338 -20.84 -13.24 -15.08
C SER A 338 -21.04 -13.36 -16.60
N GLN A 339 -20.67 -12.35 -17.39
CA GLN A 339 -20.82 -12.39 -18.84
C GLN A 339 -19.60 -12.96 -19.56
N SER A 340 -18.40 -12.48 -19.22
CA SER A 340 -17.17 -12.92 -19.89
C SER A 340 -16.51 -14.14 -19.23
N GLY A 341 -16.88 -14.49 -17.99
CA GLY A 341 -16.21 -15.52 -17.20
C GLY A 341 -14.79 -15.14 -16.80
N THR A 342 -14.37 -13.88 -16.99
CA THR A 342 -13.02 -13.41 -16.68
C THR A 342 -12.94 -12.73 -15.31
N PRO A 343 -11.78 -12.74 -14.64
CA PRO A 343 -11.58 -11.99 -13.40
C PRO A 343 -11.71 -10.48 -13.64
N THR A 344 -12.50 -9.80 -12.80
CA THR A 344 -12.70 -8.36 -12.77
C THR A 344 -12.53 -7.82 -11.35
N VAL A 345 -12.22 -6.54 -11.20
CA VAL A 345 -12.05 -5.83 -9.91
C VAL A 345 -12.94 -4.60 -9.89
#